data_AF-A0A970SZP8-F1
#
_entry.id   AF-A0A970SZP8-F1
#
_cell.length_a   1.000
_cell.length_b   1.000
_cell.length_c   1.000
_cell.angle_alpha   90.00
_cell.angle_beta   90.00
_cell.angle_gamma   90.00
#
_symmetry.space_group_name_H-M   'P 1'
#
loop_
_entity.id
_entity.type
_entity.pdbx_description
1 polymer ?
#
loop_
_entity_poly.entity_id
_entity_poly.type
_entity_poly.pdbx_seq_one_letter_code
_entity_poly.pdbx_strand_id
1 'polypeptide(L)'
;MRGPGQRPHGPDRGHGGSNCRLYGVQFHPEVDHSPFGNHLLRNFLDGVAGCAGEWTVENMIEQKVAAIREQVGDGRVVCAVSGGVDSTVVAALAHRAIGDRLTCIFVNHGLMRKNEAAQVQETFRQHLGIPLVAVDAGDRFLGKLAGVTDPEEKRKIIGAEFIAVFEEEALKLGRVDFLAQGTLYPDVIESGDQVAATIKTHHNVGGLPERMNLKLVEPLRDLFKDEARRLGAALGLPDEMVSRHPFPGPGLAVRLIGAITAEDVATLQEADAIALEEIRAAGWYDQTAQAFVVLAPLRSVGVVGDARVYGKTAILRAVTTGDFMTADWARLPHDLLQRIASRIVNEVPGINRVVYDITQKPPATIEWE
;
A
#
# COMPACT_ATOMS: atom_id res chain seq x y z
N MET A 1 -11.98 -43.35 22.76
CA MET A 1 -10.51 -43.46 22.59
C MET A 1 -9.91 -42.11 22.93
N ARG A 2 -8.90 -42.07 23.82
CA ARG A 2 -8.27 -40.84 24.33
C ARG A 2 -7.36 -40.24 23.24
N GLY A 3 -7.46 -38.93 22.98
CA GLY A 3 -6.63 -38.21 22.00
C GLY A 3 -5.24 -37.82 22.56
N PRO A 4 -4.21 -37.64 21.72
CA PRO A 4 -2.86 -37.34 22.15
C PRO A 4 -2.69 -35.82 22.41
N GLY A 5 -2.31 -35.45 23.64
CA GLY A 5 -2.01 -34.06 23.98
C GLY A 5 -2.29 -33.67 25.44
N GLN A 6 -1.91 -34.50 26.42
CA GLN A 6 -2.02 -34.12 27.83
C GLN A 6 -0.66 -33.64 28.38
N ARG A 7 -0.59 -32.38 28.82
CA ARG A 7 0.33 -31.93 29.87
C ARG A 7 -0.38 -32.01 31.23
N PRO A 8 0.34 -32.08 32.37
CA PRO A 8 -0.21 -32.60 33.62
C PRO A 8 -1.23 -31.72 34.36
N HIS A 9 -1.49 -30.48 33.94
CA HIS A 9 -2.35 -29.55 34.70
C HIS A 9 -3.23 -28.68 33.77
N GLY A 10 -4.45 -29.14 33.50
CA GLY A 10 -5.52 -28.37 32.85
C GLY A 10 -6.73 -29.28 32.50
N PRO A 11 -7.99 -28.83 32.66
CA PRO A 11 -9.16 -29.66 32.33
C PRO A 11 -9.25 -29.89 30.81
N ASP A 12 -9.93 -30.98 30.42
CA ASP A 12 -9.96 -31.59 29.07
C ASP A 12 -9.97 -30.60 27.88
N ARG A 13 -9.02 -30.76 26.94
CA ARG A 13 -8.81 -29.88 25.78
C ARG A 13 -9.55 -30.28 24.49
N GLY A 14 -10.76 -30.83 24.59
CA GLY A 14 -11.59 -31.05 23.41
C GLY A 14 -12.79 -31.96 23.67
N HIS A 15 -13.99 -31.47 23.36
CA HIS A 15 -15.22 -32.27 23.29
C HIS A 15 -15.59 -32.47 21.82
N GLY A 16 -15.65 -33.72 21.37
CA GLY A 16 -16.26 -34.11 20.10
C GLY A 16 -17.40 -35.09 20.38
N GLY A 17 -18.64 -34.62 20.27
CA GLY A 17 -19.82 -35.46 20.43
C GLY A 17 -20.09 -36.27 19.15
N SER A 18 -20.24 -37.58 19.24
CA SER A 18 -20.30 -38.50 18.08
C SER A 18 -21.50 -38.33 17.13
N ASN A 19 -22.41 -37.37 17.38
CA ASN A 19 -23.52 -37.01 16.49
C ASN A 19 -23.61 -35.51 16.13
N CYS A 20 -22.69 -34.67 16.63
CA CYS A 20 -22.60 -33.26 16.28
C CYS A 20 -21.16 -32.94 15.90
N ARG A 21 -20.92 -32.45 14.67
CA ARG A 21 -19.59 -32.02 14.17
C ARG A 21 -19.14 -30.72 14.84
N LEU A 22 -19.06 -30.72 16.17
CA LEU A 22 -18.62 -29.60 16.99
C LEU A 22 -17.24 -29.92 17.54
N TYR A 23 -16.31 -29.00 17.33
CA TYR A 23 -14.92 -29.11 17.76
C TYR A 23 -14.54 -27.79 18.43
N GLY A 24 -13.87 -27.88 19.57
CA GLY A 24 -13.38 -26.73 20.31
C GLY A 24 -11.95 -26.96 20.77
N VAL A 25 -11.12 -25.93 20.65
CA VAL A 25 -9.74 -25.91 21.15
C VAL A 25 -9.58 -24.73 22.11
N GLN A 26 -8.83 -24.92 23.19
CA GLN A 26 -8.58 -23.87 24.20
C GLN A 26 -7.29 -23.08 23.91
N PHE A 27 -6.89 -23.01 22.64
CA PHE A 27 -5.74 -22.25 22.15
C PHE A 27 -6.06 -21.72 20.76
N HIS A 28 -5.26 -20.77 20.27
CA HIS A 28 -5.43 -20.14 18.96
C HIS A 28 -4.65 -20.91 17.89
N PRO A 29 -5.27 -21.77 17.06
CA PRO A 29 -4.55 -22.49 16.00
C PRO A 29 -4.10 -21.58 14.83
N GLU A 30 -4.62 -20.36 14.75
CA GLU A 30 -4.35 -19.38 13.68
C GLU A 30 -3.05 -18.59 13.85
N VAL A 31 -2.44 -18.60 15.05
CA VAL A 31 -1.21 -17.82 15.31
C VAL A 31 0.04 -18.64 15.02
N ASP A 32 1.10 -17.97 14.54
CA ASP A 32 2.41 -18.59 14.27
C ASP A 32 3.04 -19.25 15.51
N HIS A 33 2.64 -18.81 16.70
CA HIS A 33 3.08 -19.38 17.98
C HIS A 33 2.47 -20.75 18.31
N SER A 34 1.55 -21.25 17.49
CA SER A 34 0.96 -22.59 17.61
C SER A 34 1.63 -23.53 16.60
N PRO A 35 2.65 -24.33 17.00
CA PRO A 35 3.26 -25.31 16.12
C PRO A 35 2.18 -26.26 15.59
N PHE A 36 2.13 -26.43 14.27
CA PHE A 36 1.10 -27.21 13.56
C PHE A 36 -0.34 -26.67 13.62
N GLY A 37 -0.55 -25.42 14.06
CA GLY A 37 -1.87 -24.78 14.05
C GLY A 37 -2.53 -24.80 12.67
N ASN A 38 -1.78 -24.44 11.63
CA ASN A 38 -2.21 -24.54 10.24
C ASN A 38 -2.56 -25.98 9.80
N HIS A 39 -1.88 -27.02 10.30
CA HIS A 39 -2.25 -28.40 9.99
C HIS A 39 -3.56 -28.79 10.65
N LEU A 40 -3.82 -28.33 11.88
CA LEU A 40 -5.09 -28.54 12.56
C LEU A 40 -6.25 -27.90 11.79
N LEU A 41 -6.06 -26.65 11.35
CA LEU A 41 -7.06 -25.92 10.54
C LEU A 41 -7.33 -26.65 9.22
N ARG A 42 -6.28 -27.08 8.50
CA ARG A 42 -6.44 -27.87 7.26
C ARG A 42 -7.20 -29.17 7.47
N ASN A 43 -6.85 -29.94 8.51
CA ASN A 43 -7.56 -31.18 8.83
C ASN A 43 -9.06 -30.95 9.08
N PHE A 44 -9.40 -29.82 9.72
CA PHE A 44 -10.79 -29.44 9.92
C PHE A 44 -11.47 -29.09 8.60
N LEU A 45 -10.87 -28.22 7.78
CA LEU A 45 -11.44 -27.79 6.51
C LEU A 45 -11.61 -28.97 5.53
N ASP A 46 -10.55 -29.73 5.30
CA ASP A 46 -10.51 -30.78 4.29
C ASP A 46 -11.26 -32.04 4.76
N GLY A 47 -10.98 -32.48 5.99
CA GLY A 47 -11.45 -33.77 6.50
C GLY A 47 -12.80 -33.72 7.20
N VAL A 48 -13.11 -32.65 7.92
CA VAL A 48 -14.32 -32.55 8.76
C VAL A 48 -15.43 -31.75 8.07
N ALA A 49 -15.10 -30.57 7.55
CA ALA A 49 -16.03 -29.70 6.84
C ALA A 49 -16.23 -30.16 5.39
N GLY A 50 -15.26 -30.86 4.80
CA GLY A 50 -15.34 -31.36 3.42
C GLY A 50 -15.22 -30.25 2.40
N CYS A 51 -14.48 -29.19 2.70
CA CYS A 51 -14.22 -28.09 1.77
C CYS A 51 -13.38 -28.59 0.60
N ALA A 52 -13.83 -28.35 -0.64
CA ALA A 52 -13.18 -28.85 -1.85
C ALA A 52 -11.90 -28.09 -2.26
N GLY A 53 -11.53 -27.01 -1.55
CA GLY A 53 -10.35 -26.22 -1.86
C GLY A 53 -10.47 -25.38 -3.14
N GLU A 54 -11.69 -25.01 -3.54
CA GLU A 54 -11.95 -24.27 -4.79
C GLU A 54 -11.53 -22.79 -4.74
N TRP A 55 -11.09 -22.30 -3.58
CA TRP A 55 -10.55 -20.95 -3.40
C TRP A 55 -9.10 -20.85 -3.90
N THR A 56 -8.92 -21.01 -5.21
CA THR A 56 -7.64 -20.85 -5.91
C THR A 56 -7.57 -19.50 -6.62
N VAL A 57 -6.35 -19.04 -6.92
CA VAL A 57 -6.14 -17.74 -7.58
C VAL A 57 -6.78 -17.70 -8.97
N GLU A 58 -6.73 -18.81 -9.70
CA GLU A 58 -7.32 -18.94 -11.03
C GLU A 58 -8.84 -18.84 -10.96
N ASN A 59 -9.48 -19.59 -10.05
CA ASN A 59 -10.93 -19.54 -9.85
C ASN A 59 -11.37 -18.15 -9.38
N MET A 60 -10.61 -17.50 -8.49
CA MET A 60 -10.87 -16.14 -8.06
C MET A 60 -10.86 -15.16 -9.25
N ILE A 61 -9.86 -15.24 -10.13
CA ILE A 61 -9.80 -14.37 -11.33
C ILE A 61 -11.04 -14.60 -12.20
N GLU A 62 -11.41 -15.84 -12.48
CA GLU A 62 -12.58 -16.15 -13.31
C GLU A 62 -13.89 -15.63 -12.69
N GLN A 63 -14.10 -15.87 -11.40
CA GLN A 63 -15.28 -15.39 -10.66
C GLN A 63 -15.36 -13.86 -10.65
N LYS A 64 -14.25 -13.17 -10.35
CA LYS A 64 -14.23 -11.70 -10.32
C LYS A 64 -14.44 -11.12 -11.71
N VAL A 65 -13.86 -11.73 -12.75
CA VAL A 65 -14.08 -11.31 -14.16
C VAL A 65 -15.55 -11.48 -14.56
N ALA A 66 -16.18 -12.61 -14.22
CA ALA A 66 -17.59 -12.85 -14.49
C ALA A 66 -18.49 -11.84 -13.78
N ALA A 67 -18.24 -11.60 -12.48
CA ALA A 67 -18.99 -10.63 -11.68
C ALA A 67 -18.88 -9.20 -12.24
N ILE A 68 -17.68 -8.77 -12.66
CA ILE A 68 -17.51 -7.45 -13.30
C ILE A 68 -18.31 -7.38 -14.61
N ARG A 69 -18.27 -8.41 -15.45
CA ARG A 69 -19.04 -8.44 -16.72
C ARG A 69 -20.54 -8.33 -16.48
N GLU A 70 -21.06 -9.08 -15.52
CA GLU A 70 -22.48 -9.06 -15.16
C GLU A 70 -22.89 -7.70 -14.60
N GLN A 71 -22.11 -7.16 -13.67
CA GLN A 71 -22.41 -5.88 -13.02
C GLN A 71 -22.35 -4.70 -14.01
N VAL A 72 -21.33 -4.67 -14.87
CA VAL A 72 -21.09 -3.57 -15.80
C VAL A 72 -21.99 -3.65 -17.03
N GLY A 73 -22.36 -4.84 -17.49
CA GLY A 73 -23.13 -5.04 -18.72
C GLY A 73 -22.41 -4.38 -19.91
N ASP A 74 -23.07 -3.42 -20.56
CA ASP A 74 -22.53 -2.59 -21.66
C ASP A 74 -21.96 -1.23 -21.22
N GLY A 75 -21.90 -0.97 -19.91
CA GLY A 75 -21.41 0.28 -19.36
C GLY A 75 -19.91 0.51 -19.57
N ARG A 76 -19.48 1.75 -19.33
CA ARG A 76 -18.07 2.16 -19.32
C ARG A 76 -17.58 2.39 -17.91
N VAL A 77 -16.35 1.96 -17.65
CA VAL A 77 -15.71 2.01 -16.33
C VAL A 77 -14.50 2.93 -16.38
N VAL A 78 -14.40 3.85 -15.44
CA VAL A 78 -13.16 4.59 -15.16
C VAL A 78 -12.49 3.99 -13.93
N CYS A 79 -11.15 3.91 -13.94
CA CYS A 79 -10.37 3.42 -12.81
C CYS A 79 -9.29 4.43 -12.44
N ALA A 80 -9.24 4.80 -11.16
CA ALA A 80 -8.15 5.61 -10.62
C ALA A 80 -6.95 4.71 -10.30
N VAL A 81 -5.86 4.92 -11.03
CA VAL A 81 -4.61 4.21 -10.82
C VAL A 81 -3.69 5.09 -10.00
N SER A 82 -3.22 4.58 -8.87
CA SER A 82 -2.27 5.26 -7.98
C SER A 82 -0.83 4.82 -8.17
N GLY A 83 -0.60 3.74 -8.94
CA GLY A 83 0.69 3.05 -9.04
C GLY A 83 0.94 2.03 -7.92
N GLY A 84 0.00 1.88 -6.99
CA GLY A 84 -0.01 0.81 -6.00
C GLY A 84 -0.49 -0.53 -6.61
N VAL A 85 -0.27 -1.62 -5.85
CA VAL A 85 -0.67 -2.97 -6.25
C VAL A 85 -2.19 -3.05 -6.46
N ASP A 86 -2.99 -2.57 -5.51
CA ASP A 86 -4.43 -2.83 -5.49
C ASP A 86 -5.14 -2.20 -6.70
N SER A 87 -4.89 -0.92 -6.97
CA SER A 87 -5.46 -0.21 -8.11
C SER A 87 -5.02 -0.81 -9.45
N THR A 88 -3.81 -1.35 -9.53
CA THR A 88 -3.30 -2.01 -10.73
C THR A 88 -3.93 -3.39 -10.94
N VAL A 89 -4.13 -4.16 -9.86
CA VAL A 89 -4.85 -5.44 -9.91
C VAL A 89 -6.30 -5.24 -10.34
N VAL A 90 -6.97 -4.21 -9.81
CA VAL A 90 -8.32 -3.82 -10.25
C VAL A 90 -8.34 -3.48 -11.74
N ALA A 91 -7.40 -2.67 -12.20
CA ALA A 91 -7.30 -2.31 -13.62
C ALA A 91 -7.11 -3.55 -14.50
N ALA A 92 -6.23 -4.49 -14.11
CA ALA A 92 -6.01 -5.74 -14.84
C ALA A 92 -7.25 -6.65 -14.86
N LEU A 93 -7.95 -6.81 -13.74
CA LEU A 93 -9.21 -7.56 -13.67
C LEU A 93 -10.30 -6.93 -14.54
N ALA A 94 -10.49 -5.63 -14.41
CA ALA A 94 -11.49 -4.90 -15.16
C ALA A 94 -11.18 -4.96 -16.66
N HIS A 95 -9.93 -4.80 -17.08
CA HIS A 95 -9.56 -4.90 -18.48
C HIS A 95 -9.81 -6.31 -19.04
N ARG A 96 -9.46 -7.36 -18.28
CA ARG A 96 -9.77 -8.75 -18.66
C ARG A 96 -11.28 -9.01 -18.76
N ALA A 97 -12.08 -8.30 -17.98
CA ALA A 97 -13.53 -8.41 -17.98
C ALA A 97 -14.18 -7.68 -19.17
N ILE A 98 -13.84 -6.42 -19.40
CA ILE A 98 -14.60 -5.52 -20.30
C ILE A 98 -13.77 -4.88 -21.42
N GLY A 99 -12.48 -5.18 -21.52
CA GLY A 99 -11.58 -4.71 -22.58
C GLY A 99 -11.48 -3.19 -22.63
N ASP A 100 -11.67 -2.63 -23.83
CA ASP A 100 -11.53 -1.19 -24.13
C ASP A 100 -12.62 -0.30 -23.52
N ARG A 101 -13.60 -0.90 -22.82
CA ARG A 101 -14.61 -0.14 -22.05
C ARG A 101 -14.09 0.31 -20.69
N LEU A 102 -12.88 -0.11 -20.32
CA LEU A 102 -12.12 0.45 -19.21
C LEU A 102 -11.24 1.60 -19.69
N THR A 103 -11.24 2.71 -18.95
CA THR A 103 -10.21 3.74 -19.07
C THR A 103 -9.58 3.99 -17.71
N CYS A 104 -8.26 3.85 -17.63
CA CYS A 104 -7.52 4.16 -16.42
C CYS A 104 -7.05 5.62 -16.46
N ILE A 105 -7.14 6.31 -15.33
CA ILE A 105 -6.59 7.66 -15.15
C ILE A 105 -5.54 7.59 -14.05
N PHE A 106 -4.33 8.07 -14.35
CA PHE A 106 -3.23 8.20 -13.41
C PHE A 106 -2.86 9.67 -13.26
N VAL A 107 -2.94 10.19 -12.03
CA VAL A 107 -2.61 11.58 -11.72
C VAL A 107 -1.26 11.62 -10.99
N ASN A 108 -0.23 12.10 -11.68
CA ASN A 108 1.04 12.46 -11.07
C ASN A 108 0.88 13.80 -10.35
N HIS A 109 0.70 13.73 -9.03
CA HIS A 109 0.58 14.90 -8.15
C HIS A 109 1.94 15.50 -7.74
N GLY A 110 3.05 15.06 -8.35
CA GLY A 110 4.40 15.58 -8.11
C GLY A 110 5.06 15.15 -6.80
N LEU A 111 4.37 14.38 -5.95
CA LEU A 111 4.88 13.92 -4.64
C LEU A 111 5.11 12.40 -4.64
N MET A 112 5.47 11.82 -5.77
CA MET A 112 5.76 10.40 -5.92
C MET A 112 7.26 10.13 -5.72
N ARG A 113 7.65 8.85 -5.60
CA ARG A 113 9.07 8.46 -5.58
C ARG A 113 9.75 8.76 -6.92
N LYS A 114 11.08 8.83 -6.89
CA LYS A 114 11.90 9.01 -8.09
C LYS A 114 11.51 8.01 -9.18
N ASN A 115 11.23 8.51 -10.38
CA ASN A 115 10.83 7.72 -11.57
C ASN A 115 9.54 6.91 -11.45
N GLU A 116 8.77 7.02 -10.35
CA GLU A 116 7.57 6.20 -10.13
C GLU A 116 6.50 6.44 -11.19
N ALA A 117 6.25 7.71 -11.56
CA ALA A 117 5.29 8.04 -12.60
C ALA A 117 5.64 7.43 -13.97
N ALA A 118 6.93 7.40 -14.32
CA ALA A 118 7.40 6.77 -15.57
C ALA A 118 7.24 5.25 -15.52
N GLN A 119 7.57 4.62 -14.39
CA GLN A 119 7.40 3.17 -14.18
C GLN A 119 5.94 2.74 -14.29
N VAL A 120 5.00 3.52 -13.74
CA VAL A 120 3.55 3.23 -13.85
C VAL A 120 3.10 3.29 -15.31
N GLN A 121 3.45 4.35 -16.02
CA GLN A 121 3.09 4.50 -17.44
C GLN A 121 3.67 3.36 -18.29
N GLU A 122 4.93 3.00 -18.04
CA GLU A 122 5.59 1.90 -18.73
C GLU A 122 4.89 0.56 -18.46
N THR A 123 4.50 0.31 -17.21
CA THR A 123 3.80 -0.94 -16.83
C THR A 123 2.47 -1.07 -17.56
N PHE A 124 1.68 0.00 -17.60
CA PHE A 124 0.39 -0.01 -18.29
C PHE A 124 0.55 -0.16 -19.81
N ARG A 125 1.55 0.50 -20.39
CA ARG A 125 1.79 0.49 -21.84
C ARG A 125 2.40 -0.82 -22.34
N GLN A 126 3.44 -1.32 -21.67
CA GLN A 126 4.24 -2.44 -22.16
C GLN A 126 3.84 -3.79 -21.59
N HIS A 127 3.43 -3.85 -20.32
CA HIS A 127 3.11 -5.12 -19.66
C HIS A 127 1.63 -5.45 -19.71
N LEU A 128 0.75 -4.44 -19.62
CA LEU A 128 -0.69 -4.66 -19.52
C LEU A 128 -1.48 -4.35 -20.79
N GLY A 129 -1.00 -3.44 -21.65
CA GLY A 129 -1.73 -3.00 -22.84
C GLY A 129 -3.03 -2.27 -22.53
N ILE A 130 -3.16 -1.69 -21.32
CA ILE A 130 -4.39 -1.03 -20.85
C ILE A 130 -4.35 0.47 -21.20
N PRO A 131 -5.44 1.03 -21.75
CA PRO A 131 -5.55 2.48 -21.97
C PRO A 131 -5.36 3.28 -20.67
N LEU A 132 -4.33 4.12 -20.64
CA LEU A 132 -3.98 4.96 -19.50
C LEU A 132 -3.92 6.44 -19.90
N VAL A 133 -4.75 7.26 -19.26
CA VAL A 133 -4.66 8.72 -19.29
C VAL A 133 -3.73 9.14 -18.15
N ALA A 134 -2.49 9.49 -18.49
CA ALA A 134 -1.52 10.00 -17.54
C ALA A 134 -1.56 11.54 -17.50
N VAL A 135 -1.77 12.11 -16.33
CA VAL A 135 -1.85 13.57 -16.12
C VAL A 135 -0.76 14.02 -15.18
N ASP A 136 0.05 14.97 -15.63
CA ASP A 136 1.00 15.66 -14.77
C ASP A 136 0.36 16.90 -14.16
N ALA A 137 0.18 16.88 -12.84
CA ALA A 137 -0.39 17.96 -12.06
C ALA A 137 0.60 18.46 -10.99
N GLY A 138 1.90 18.13 -11.08
CA GLY A 138 2.88 18.46 -10.04
C GLY A 138 2.89 19.92 -9.62
N ASP A 139 2.98 20.85 -10.57
CA ASP A 139 2.97 22.29 -10.30
C ASP A 139 1.67 22.77 -9.64
N ARG A 140 0.53 22.17 -10.03
CA ARG A 140 -0.80 22.49 -9.49
C ARG A 140 -0.89 22.10 -8.01
N PHE A 141 -0.40 20.92 -7.65
CA PHE A 141 -0.36 20.46 -6.26
C PHE A 141 0.64 21.26 -5.42
N LEU A 142 1.86 21.47 -5.92
CA LEU A 142 2.88 22.25 -5.21
C LEU A 142 2.45 23.70 -4.99
N GLY A 143 1.76 24.31 -5.96
CA GLY A 143 1.19 25.65 -5.81
C GLY A 143 0.16 25.74 -4.68
N LYS A 144 -0.68 24.72 -4.50
CA LYS A 144 -1.66 24.67 -3.39
C LYS A 144 -1.06 24.34 -2.04
N LEU A 145 0.08 23.64 -2.01
CA LEU A 145 0.80 23.29 -0.79
C LEU A 145 1.79 24.37 -0.33
N ALA A 146 1.95 25.45 -1.11
CA ALA A 146 2.89 26.52 -0.82
C ALA A 146 2.61 27.14 0.57
N GLY A 147 3.58 27.04 1.47
CA GLY A 147 3.51 27.59 2.83
C GLY A 147 2.67 26.78 3.83
N VAL A 148 2.05 25.68 3.41
CA VAL A 148 1.26 24.81 4.29
C VAL A 148 2.19 23.92 5.11
N THR A 149 2.10 24.02 6.43
CA THR A 149 2.92 23.22 7.37
C THR A 149 2.13 22.18 8.14
N ASP A 150 0.82 22.36 8.30
CA ASP A 150 -0.04 21.45 9.05
C ASP A 150 -0.26 20.14 8.27
N PRO A 151 0.09 18.97 8.84
CA PRO A 151 -0.07 17.67 8.16
C PRO A 151 -1.49 17.35 7.71
N GLU A 152 -2.49 17.66 8.54
CA GLU A 152 -3.90 17.39 8.25
C GLU A 152 -4.40 18.30 7.13
N GLU A 153 -3.95 19.56 7.11
CA GLU A 153 -4.23 20.48 6.01
C GLU A 153 -3.58 20.01 4.70
N LYS A 154 -2.32 19.55 4.73
CA LYS A 154 -1.65 18.94 3.56
C LYS A 154 -2.46 17.77 3.01
N ARG A 155 -2.90 16.85 3.88
CA ARG A 155 -3.72 15.68 3.51
C ARG A 155 -5.03 16.09 2.83
N LYS A 156 -5.75 17.07 3.41
CA LYS A 156 -7.01 17.59 2.87
C LYS A 156 -6.83 18.26 1.51
N ILE A 157 -5.80 19.10 1.35
CA ILE A 157 -5.49 19.79 0.09
C ILE A 157 -5.19 18.77 -1.01
N ILE A 158 -4.33 17.79 -0.73
CA ILE A 158 -3.95 16.76 -1.70
C ILE A 158 -5.17 15.91 -2.08
N GLY A 159 -5.95 15.46 -1.10
CA GLY A 159 -7.16 14.67 -1.38
C GLY A 159 -8.18 15.42 -2.22
N ALA A 160 -8.49 16.66 -1.85
CA ALA A 160 -9.44 17.50 -2.58
C ALA A 160 -8.96 17.80 -4.00
N GLU A 161 -7.66 18.08 -4.18
CA GLU A 161 -7.12 18.41 -5.50
C GLU A 161 -7.01 17.19 -6.41
N PHE A 162 -6.69 16.03 -5.86
CA PHE A 162 -6.72 14.78 -6.60
C PHE A 162 -8.11 14.49 -7.16
N ILE A 163 -9.15 14.65 -6.33
CA ILE A 163 -10.55 14.50 -6.77
C ILE A 163 -10.87 15.48 -7.89
N ALA A 164 -10.48 16.75 -7.77
CA ALA A 164 -10.74 17.77 -8.79
C ALA A 164 -10.07 17.44 -10.13
N VAL A 165 -8.78 17.09 -10.13
CA VAL A 165 -8.04 16.72 -11.35
C VAL A 165 -8.65 15.45 -11.96
N PHE A 166 -8.96 14.43 -11.15
CA PHE A 166 -9.57 13.21 -11.66
C PHE A 166 -10.94 13.46 -12.30
N GLU A 167 -11.79 14.26 -11.65
CA GLU A 167 -13.11 14.63 -12.16
C GLU A 167 -13.00 15.37 -13.50
N GLU A 168 -12.08 16.34 -13.61
CA GLU A 168 -11.79 17.06 -14.85
C GLU A 168 -11.39 16.12 -16.00
N GLU A 169 -10.57 15.11 -15.74
CA GLU A 169 -10.17 14.14 -16.76
C GLU A 169 -11.27 13.14 -17.11
N ALA A 170 -12.00 12.65 -16.10
CA ALA A 170 -13.08 11.70 -16.31
C ALA A 170 -14.23 12.31 -17.13
N LEU A 171 -14.53 13.61 -16.95
CA LEU A 171 -15.52 14.33 -17.76
C LEU A 171 -15.13 14.42 -19.24
N LYS A 172 -13.83 14.47 -19.58
CA LYS A 172 -13.36 14.49 -20.97
C LYS A 172 -13.60 13.17 -21.71
N LEU A 173 -13.76 12.06 -20.97
CA LEU A 173 -14.05 10.73 -21.53
C LEU A 173 -15.49 10.60 -22.05
N GLY A 174 -16.35 11.59 -21.77
CA GLY A 174 -17.77 11.57 -22.15
C GLY A 174 -18.57 10.67 -21.21
N ARG A 175 -19.15 9.59 -21.76
CA ARG A 175 -19.98 8.68 -20.96
C ARG A 175 -19.12 7.75 -20.10
N VAL A 176 -19.27 7.86 -18.78
CA VAL A 176 -18.74 6.94 -17.78
C VAL A 176 -19.88 6.55 -16.85
N ASP A 177 -20.10 5.26 -16.63
CA ASP A 177 -21.22 4.75 -15.81
C ASP A 177 -20.74 4.22 -14.44
N PHE A 178 -19.47 3.79 -14.36
CA PHE A 178 -18.90 3.14 -13.19
C PHE A 178 -17.52 3.66 -12.81
N LEU A 179 -17.20 3.64 -11.51
CA LEU A 179 -15.88 3.85 -10.95
C LEU A 179 -15.35 2.54 -10.34
N ALA A 180 -14.22 2.05 -10.82
CA ALA A 180 -13.54 0.90 -10.24
C ALA A 180 -12.56 1.31 -9.13
N GLN A 181 -12.66 0.65 -7.97
CA GLN A 181 -11.82 0.94 -6.79
C GLN A 181 -11.18 -0.33 -6.21
N GLY A 182 -10.01 -0.15 -5.60
CA GLY A 182 -9.22 -1.21 -4.98
C GLY A 182 -9.51 -1.43 -3.50
N THR A 183 -10.74 -1.19 -3.06
CA THR A 183 -11.17 -1.44 -1.68
C THR A 183 -10.93 -2.91 -1.32
N LEU A 184 -10.19 -3.16 -0.23
CA LEU A 184 -9.90 -4.51 0.28
C LEU A 184 -10.80 -4.88 1.46
N TYR A 185 -10.82 -6.16 1.82
CA TYR A 185 -11.65 -6.65 2.94
C TYR A 185 -11.37 -5.98 4.30
N PRO A 186 -10.10 -5.69 4.69
CA PRO A 186 -9.83 -4.92 5.89
C PRO A 186 -10.47 -3.52 5.88
N ASP A 187 -10.56 -2.87 4.71
CA ASP A 187 -11.20 -1.56 4.60
C ASP A 187 -12.71 -1.63 4.86
N VAL A 188 -13.34 -2.72 4.41
CA VAL A 188 -14.77 -2.96 4.62
C VAL A 188 -15.07 -3.19 6.11
N ILE A 189 -14.27 -4.02 6.80
CA ILE A 189 -14.42 -4.28 8.23
C ILE A 189 -14.26 -2.99 9.03
N GLU A 190 -13.21 -2.22 8.76
CA GLU A 190 -12.94 -0.97 9.47
C GLU A 190 -14.04 0.08 9.21
N SER A 191 -14.60 0.15 8.00
CA SER A 191 -15.69 1.07 7.68
C SER A 191 -17.03 0.74 8.35
N GLY A 192 -17.20 -0.50 8.85
CA GLY A 192 -18.37 -0.94 9.60
C GLY A 192 -18.40 -0.43 11.05
N ASP A 193 -17.24 -0.05 11.59
CA ASP A 193 -17.14 0.56 12.92
C ASP A 193 -17.32 2.08 12.83
N GLN A 194 -18.38 2.59 13.45
CA GLN A 194 -18.84 4.01 13.38
C GLN A 194 -17.78 5.07 13.75
N VAL A 195 -16.64 4.68 14.31
CA VAL A 195 -15.56 5.59 14.73
C VAL A 195 -14.55 5.86 13.60
N ALA A 196 -14.42 4.95 12.62
CA ALA A 196 -13.40 5.03 11.56
C ALA A 196 -13.84 5.84 10.33
N ALA A 197 -15.14 6.13 10.19
CA ALA A 197 -15.71 6.85 9.05
C ALA A 197 -15.11 8.25 8.81
N THR A 198 -14.66 8.92 9.87
CA THR A 198 -14.07 10.26 9.79
C THR A 198 -12.60 10.25 9.31
N ILE A 199 -11.92 9.09 9.40
CA ILE A 199 -10.47 8.97 9.20
C ILE A 199 -10.13 8.54 7.76
N LYS A 200 -11.00 7.77 7.09
CA LYS A 200 -10.70 7.15 5.78
C LYS A 200 -11.34 7.81 4.55
N THR A 201 -11.72 9.09 4.61
CA THR A 201 -12.12 9.86 3.41
C THR A 201 -10.99 10.06 2.38
N HIS A 202 -9.75 9.65 2.69
CA HIS A 202 -8.54 10.01 1.93
C HIS A 202 -7.83 8.85 1.21
N HIS A 203 -8.35 7.62 1.25
CA HIS A 203 -7.66 6.45 0.64
C HIS A 203 -8.36 5.84 -0.56
N ASN A 204 -9.69 5.91 -0.61
CA ASN A 204 -10.45 5.67 -1.83
C ASN A 204 -10.93 7.03 -2.34
N VAL A 205 -11.18 7.14 -3.63
CA VAL A 205 -11.70 8.36 -4.26
C VAL A 205 -13.17 8.59 -3.87
N GLY A 206 -13.47 8.51 -2.58
CA GLY A 206 -14.77 8.17 -2.00
C GLY A 206 -15.86 9.24 -2.19
N GLY A 207 -15.47 10.48 -2.49
CA GLY A 207 -16.41 11.54 -2.86
C GLY A 207 -16.79 11.56 -4.34
N LEU A 208 -16.06 10.87 -5.23
CA LEU A 208 -16.34 10.90 -6.66
C LEU A 208 -17.64 10.20 -7.08
N PRO A 209 -18.01 9.03 -6.53
CA PRO A 209 -19.23 8.34 -6.95
C PRO A 209 -20.47 9.23 -6.82
N GLU A 210 -20.60 9.95 -5.71
CA GLU A 210 -21.72 10.87 -5.49
C GLU A 210 -21.66 12.10 -6.40
N ARG A 211 -20.47 12.72 -6.53
CA ARG A 211 -20.29 13.95 -7.34
C ARG A 211 -20.51 13.71 -8.84
N MET A 212 -20.14 12.54 -9.34
CA MET A 212 -20.21 12.18 -10.75
C MET A 212 -21.37 11.21 -11.08
N ASN A 213 -22.19 10.83 -10.10
CA ASN A 213 -23.27 9.85 -10.23
C ASN A 213 -22.79 8.51 -10.83
N LEU A 214 -21.65 8.00 -10.35
CA LEU A 214 -21.03 6.76 -10.80
C LEU A 214 -21.40 5.60 -9.87
N LYS A 215 -21.60 4.42 -10.45
CA LYS A 215 -21.75 3.16 -9.68
C LYS A 215 -20.38 2.57 -9.34
N LEU A 216 -20.23 1.99 -8.15
CA LEU A 216 -18.96 1.40 -7.72
C LEU A 216 -18.76 -0.03 -8.23
N VAL A 217 -17.53 -0.35 -8.64
CA VAL A 217 -17.07 -1.71 -8.94
C VAL A 217 -15.84 -2.00 -8.07
N GLU A 218 -16.00 -2.84 -7.06
CA GLU A 218 -14.97 -3.09 -6.03
C GLU A 218 -14.60 -4.59 -6.02
N PRO A 219 -13.83 -5.08 -7.00
CA PRO A 219 -13.64 -6.52 -7.16
C PRO A 219 -12.79 -7.15 -6.04
N LEU A 220 -11.99 -6.35 -5.32
CA LEU A 220 -11.10 -6.82 -4.25
C LEU A 220 -11.72 -6.76 -2.85
N ARG A 221 -12.98 -6.34 -2.72
CA ARG A 221 -13.67 -6.08 -1.43
C ARG A 221 -13.71 -7.27 -0.46
N ASP A 222 -13.53 -8.49 -0.95
CA ASP A 222 -13.57 -9.73 -0.15
C ASP A 222 -12.17 -10.36 0.00
N LEU A 223 -11.11 -9.65 -0.41
CA LEU A 223 -9.75 -10.17 -0.42
C LEU A 223 -8.86 -9.47 0.60
N PHE A 224 -7.91 -10.22 1.15
CA PHE A 224 -6.79 -9.69 1.91
C PHE A 224 -5.65 -9.21 0.98
N LYS A 225 -4.71 -8.46 1.56
CA LYS A 225 -3.60 -7.83 0.81
C LYS A 225 -2.68 -8.85 0.14
N ASP A 226 -2.41 -9.97 0.81
CA ASP A 226 -1.60 -11.07 0.30
C ASP A 226 -2.31 -11.82 -0.84
N GLU A 227 -3.64 -11.96 -0.77
CA GLU A 227 -4.45 -12.50 -1.87
C GLU A 227 -4.45 -11.57 -3.08
N ALA A 228 -4.63 -10.25 -2.87
CA ALA A 228 -4.53 -9.26 -3.93
C ALA A 228 -3.15 -9.28 -4.63
N ARG A 229 -2.07 -9.46 -3.87
CA ARG A 229 -0.72 -9.66 -4.42
C ARG A 229 -0.59 -10.92 -5.27
N ARG A 230 -1.08 -12.05 -4.76
CA ARG A 230 -1.11 -13.32 -5.51
C ARG A 230 -1.92 -13.21 -6.79
N LEU A 231 -3.05 -12.51 -6.75
CA LEU A 231 -3.88 -12.20 -7.91
C LEU A 231 -3.11 -11.36 -8.93
N GLY A 232 -2.38 -10.34 -8.48
CA GLY A 232 -1.54 -9.50 -9.33
C GLY A 232 -0.46 -10.29 -10.07
N ALA A 233 0.25 -11.17 -9.37
CA ALA A 233 1.24 -12.05 -9.98
C ALA A 233 0.61 -12.97 -11.05
N ALA A 234 -0.54 -13.59 -10.74
CA ALA A 234 -1.26 -14.44 -11.69
C ALA A 234 -1.85 -13.68 -12.89
N LEU A 235 -2.07 -12.37 -12.76
CA LEU A 235 -2.48 -11.47 -13.83
C LEU A 235 -1.30 -10.95 -14.67
N GLY A 236 -0.07 -11.35 -14.36
CA GLY A 236 1.14 -10.99 -15.11
C GLY A 236 1.76 -9.66 -14.70
N LEU A 237 1.44 -9.14 -13.51
CA LEU A 237 2.14 -7.96 -12.98
C LEU A 237 3.59 -8.30 -12.64
N PRO A 238 4.55 -7.38 -12.89
CA PRO A 238 5.94 -7.59 -12.50
C PRO A 238 6.09 -7.81 -11.00
N ASP A 239 6.95 -8.76 -10.60
CA ASP A 239 7.19 -9.10 -9.20
C ASP A 239 7.57 -7.86 -8.36
N GLU A 240 8.40 -6.98 -8.91
CA GLU A 240 8.82 -5.73 -8.24
C GLU A 240 7.64 -4.81 -7.91
N MET A 241 6.59 -4.84 -8.73
CA MET A 241 5.37 -4.07 -8.47
C MET A 241 4.55 -4.73 -7.36
N VAL A 242 4.39 -6.06 -7.41
CA VAL A 242 3.61 -6.84 -6.45
C VAL A 242 4.22 -6.82 -5.04
N SER A 243 5.54 -6.93 -4.94
CA SER A 243 6.28 -6.95 -3.67
C SER A 243 6.54 -5.55 -3.09
N ARG A 244 6.16 -4.50 -3.81
CA ARG A 244 6.44 -3.12 -3.42
C ARG A 244 5.86 -2.79 -2.05
N HIS A 245 6.67 -2.08 -1.25
CA HIS A 245 6.21 -1.47 0.00
C HIS A 245 5.04 -0.52 -0.26
N PRO A 246 4.08 -0.45 0.68
CA PRO A 246 2.98 0.50 0.59
C PRO A 246 3.52 1.93 0.53
N PHE A 247 2.77 2.78 -0.17
CA PHE A 247 3.09 4.20 -0.31
C PHE A 247 1.84 5.02 0.03
N PRO A 248 1.96 6.04 0.89
CA PRO A 248 0.80 6.81 1.33
C PRO A 248 0.18 7.58 0.15
N GLY A 249 -1.14 7.79 0.17
CA GLY A 249 -1.85 8.57 -0.84
C GLY A 249 -1.32 10.00 -1.01
N PRO A 250 -1.05 10.74 0.08
CA PRO A 250 -0.34 12.03 0.03
C PRO A 250 1.12 11.96 -0.48
N GLY A 251 1.65 10.75 -0.66
CA GLY A 251 3.01 10.50 -1.11
C GLY A 251 4.07 11.11 -0.21
N LEU A 252 5.04 11.78 -0.81
CA LEU A 252 6.15 12.41 -0.11
C LEU A 252 5.72 13.58 0.79
N ALA A 253 4.49 14.10 0.67
CA ALA A 253 4.05 15.23 1.49
C ALA A 253 4.04 14.97 3.00
N VAL A 254 3.82 13.71 3.40
CA VAL A 254 3.85 13.27 4.82
C VAL A 254 5.24 12.79 5.25
N ARG A 255 6.22 12.89 4.35
CA ARG A 255 7.65 12.60 4.58
C ARG A 255 8.51 13.85 4.47
N LEU A 256 7.90 14.99 4.19
CA LEU A 256 8.51 16.32 4.19
C LEU A 256 7.94 17.09 5.37
N ILE A 257 8.70 17.18 6.45
CA ILE A 257 8.20 17.81 7.68
C ILE A 257 8.06 19.32 7.47
N GLY A 258 6.87 19.85 7.73
CA GLY A 258 6.54 21.25 7.51
C GLY A 258 6.22 21.59 6.06
N ALA A 259 6.68 22.76 5.61
CA ALA A 259 6.35 23.31 4.30
C ALA A 259 7.07 22.59 3.16
N ILE A 260 6.35 22.35 2.06
CA ILE A 260 6.84 21.59 0.91
C ILE A 260 7.33 22.54 -0.18
N THR A 261 8.51 22.24 -0.73
CA THR A 261 9.07 22.95 -1.90
C THR A 261 9.50 21.94 -2.97
N ALA A 262 9.56 22.36 -4.23
CA ALA A 262 10.03 21.49 -5.32
C ALA A 262 11.46 20.98 -5.10
N GLU A 263 12.34 21.82 -4.54
CA GLU A 263 13.72 21.45 -4.18
C GLU A 263 13.74 20.34 -3.12
N ASP A 264 12.85 20.43 -2.13
CA ASP A 264 12.76 19.43 -1.05
C ASP A 264 12.19 18.11 -1.52
N VAL A 265 11.22 18.15 -2.42
CA VAL A 265 10.70 16.95 -3.09
C VAL A 265 11.82 16.26 -3.86
N ALA A 266 12.58 17.00 -4.69
CA ALA A 266 13.68 16.43 -5.45
C ALA A 266 14.79 15.87 -4.53
N THR A 267 15.15 16.61 -3.48
CA THR A 267 16.14 16.17 -2.48
C THR A 267 15.71 14.87 -1.79
N LEU A 268 14.44 14.79 -1.39
CA LEU A 268 13.90 13.59 -0.74
C LEU A 268 13.80 12.40 -1.71
N GLN A 269 13.42 12.64 -2.97
CA GLN A 269 13.36 11.60 -4.00
C GLN A 269 14.72 10.92 -4.22
N GLU A 270 15.80 11.71 -4.25
CA GLU A 270 17.15 11.17 -4.37
C GLU A 270 17.58 10.39 -3.13
N ALA A 271 17.36 10.94 -1.93
CA ALA A 271 17.71 10.28 -0.68
C ALA A 271 16.94 8.96 -0.47
N ASP A 272 15.63 8.95 -0.76
CA ASP A 272 14.77 7.76 -0.67
C ASP A 272 15.21 6.69 -1.68
N ALA A 273 15.56 7.08 -2.91
CA ALA A 273 16.06 6.17 -3.93
C ALA A 273 17.34 5.46 -3.50
N ILE A 274 18.33 6.19 -2.96
CA ILE A 274 19.58 5.62 -2.44
C ILE A 274 19.31 4.66 -1.28
N ALA A 275 18.46 5.05 -0.32
CA ALA A 275 18.14 4.20 0.82
C ALA A 275 17.49 2.88 0.38
N LEU A 276 16.52 2.94 -0.53
CA LEU A 276 15.84 1.76 -1.06
C LEU A 276 16.76 0.87 -1.91
N GLU A 277 17.66 1.46 -2.71
CA GLU A 277 18.66 0.72 -3.48
C GLU A 277 19.56 -0.12 -2.56
N GLU A 278 20.14 0.49 -1.53
CA GLU A 278 21.00 -0.21 -0.57
C GLU A 278 20.25 -1.28 0.24
N ILE A 279 19.02 -0.99 0.65
CA ILE A 279 18.18 -1.96 1.38
C ILE A 279 17.84 -3.17 0.50
N ARG A 280 17.54 -2.96 -0.78
CA ARG A 280 17.33 -4.04 -1.75
C ARG A 280 18.61 -4.83 -1.99
N ALA A 281 19.73 -4.15 -2.25
CA ALA A 281 21.03 -4.79 -2.49
C ALA A 281 21.49 -5.65 -1.30
N ALA A 282 21.12 -5.27 -0.08
CA ALA A 282 21.40 -6.03 1.13
C ALA A 282 20.38 -7.14 1.45
N GLY A 283 19.35 -7.34 0.62
CA GLY A 283 18.30 -8.34 0.83
C GLY A 283 17.34 -8.04 1.99
N TRP A 284 17.26 -6.79 2.43
CA TRP A 284 16.42 -6.35 3.56
C TRP A 284 15.06 -5.81 3.13
N TYR A 285 14.85 -5.58 1.83
CA TYR A 285 13.59 -5.03 1.33
C TYR A 285 12.39 -5.92 1.68
N ASP A 286 12.46 -7.21 1.38
CA ASP A 286 11.37 -8.17 1.65
C ASP A 286 11.27 -8.56 3.13
N GLN A 287 12.31 -8.28 3.92
CA GLN A 287 12.33 -8.48 5.38
C GLN A 287 11.68 -7.32 6.13
N THR A 288 11.44 -6.19 5.45
CA THR A 288 10.79 -5.01 6.02
C THR A 288 9.41 -4.83 5.43
N ALA A 289 8.46 -4.40 6.27
CA ALA A 289 7.11 -4.11 5.80
C ALA A 289 7.05 -2.76 5.08
N GLN A 290 7.89 -1.82 5.52
CA GLN A 290 8.04 -0.50 4.90
C GLN A 290 9.42 0.07 5.23
N ALA A 291 10.07 0.67 4.24
CA ALA A 291 11.28 1.47 4.42
C ALA A 291 11.20 2.74 3.56
N PHE A 292 11.66 3.87 4.10
CA PHE A 292 11.65 5.18 3.42
C PHE A 292 12.51 6.21 4.15
N VAL A 293 12.75 7.33 3.49
CA VAL A 293 13.39 8.51 4.07
C VAL A 293 12.34 9.59 4.38
N VAL A 294 12.56 10.33 5.46
CA VAL A 294 11.85 11.57 5.83
C VAL A 294 12.86 12.70 5.82
N LEU A 295 12.51 13.85 5.25
CA LEU A 295 13.36 15.05 5.28
C LEU A 295 12.86 16.01 6.36
N ALA A 296 13.71 16.26 7.36
CA ALA A 296 13.41 17.23 8.41
C ALA A 296 13.96 18.62 8.04
N PRO A 297 13.23 19.71 8.34
CA PRO A 297 13.71 21.09 8.17
C PRO A 297 14.77 21.48 9.21
N LEU A 298 15.33 20.51 9.95
CA LEU A 298 16.40 20.70 10.89
C LEU A 298 17.74 20.82 10.14
N ARG A 299 18.36 21.99 10.26
CA ARG A 299 19.71 22.24 9.74
C ARG A 299 20.76 21.82 10.76
N SER A 300 21.76 21.08 10.31
CA SER A 300 22.91 20.66 11.12
C SER A 300 24.22 21.18 10.50
N VAL A 301 25.25 21.32 11.33
CA VAL A 301 26.59 21.66 10.84
C VAL A 301 27.24 20.40 10.24
N GLY A 302 27.87 20.57 9.08
CA GLY A 302 28.72 19.58 8.43
C GLY A 302 30.01 20.23 7.92
N VAL A 303 30.91 19.38 7.45
CA VAL A 303 32.19 19.80 6.85
C VAL A 303 32.32 19.08 5.51
N VAL A 304 32.53 19.84 4.45
CA VAL A 304 32.82 19.32 3.10
C VAL A 304 34.11 19.99 2.64
N GLY A 305 35.18 19.20 2.47
CA GLY A 305 36.54 19.73 2.35
C GLY A 305 36.93 20.50 3.62
N ASP A 306 37.38 21.75 3.46
CA ASP A 306 37.73 22.65 4.57
C ASP A 306 36.63 23.67 4.90
N ALA A 307 35.47 23.59 4.25
CA ALA A 307 34.38 24.55 4.42
C ALA A 307 33.26 24.01 5.33
N ARG A 308 32.75 24.89 6.19
CA ARG A 308 31.55 24.61 7.00
C ARG A 308 30.30 24.71 6.13
N VAL A 309 29.48 23.67 6.15
CA VAL A 309 28.19 23.62 5.44
C VAL A 309 27.03 23.43 6.41
N TYR A 310 25.85 23.92 6.04
CA TYR A 310 24.61 23.73 6.77
C TYR A 310 23.61 23.00 5.87
N GLY A 311 23.36 21.72 6.18
CA GLY A 311 22.46 20.85 5.43
C GLY A 311 21.29 20.38 6.28
N LYS A 312 20.26 19.87 5.62
CA LYS A 312 19.09 19.24 6.23
C LYS A 312 19.43 17.86 6.78
N THR A 313 18.54 17.36 7.63
CA THR A 313 18.66 16.03 8.24
C THR A 313 17.69 15.07 7.55
N ALA A 314 18.22 13.98 7.00
CA ALA A 314 17.43 12.87 6.52
C ALA A 314 17.25 11.84 7.65
N ILE A 315 16.02 11.36 7.83
CA ILE A 315 15.65 10.34 8.79
C ILE A 315 15.30 9.09 8.01
N LEU A 316 16.09 8.04 8.17
CA LEU A 316 15.75 6.72 7.67
C LEU A 316 14.72 6.08 8.61
N ARG A 317 13.62 5.59 8.04
CA ARG A 317 12.59 4.82 8.74
C ARG A 317 12.46 3.46 8.08
N ALA A 318 12.59 2.39 8.84
CA ALA A 318 12.34 1.04 8.37
C ALA A 318 11.68 0.23 9.49
N VAL A 319 10.59 -0.46 9.17
CA VAL A 319 9.75 -1.17 10.16
C VAL A 319 9.44 -2.60 9.73
N THR A 320 9.23 -3.45 10.73
CA THR A 320 8.72 -4.81 10.61
C THR A 320 7.39 -4.90 11.34
N THR A 321 6.39 -5.52 10.71
CA THR A 321 5.05 -5.67 11.30
C THR A 321 4.34 -6.89 10.72
N GLY A 322 3.48 -7.53 11.52
CA GLY A 322 2.57 -8.57 11.07
C GLY A 322 1.19 -8.05 10.64
N ASP A 323 0.75 -6.90 11.15
CA ASP A 323 -0.64 -6.40 11.02
C ASP A 323 -0.78 -4.89 10.78
N PHE A 324 0.33 -4.15 10.71
CA PHE A 324 0.42 -2.68 10.68
C PHE A 324 -0.24 -1.94 11.85
N MET A 325 -0.89 -2.64 12.79
CA MET A 325 -1.44 -2.08 14.03
C MET A 325 -0.35 -1.87 15.07
N THR A 326 0.58 -2.81 15.13
CA THR A 326 1.84 -2.68 15.88
C THR A 326 3.03 -2.82 14.94
N ALA A 327 4.12 -2.11 15.19
CA ALA A 327 5.33 -2.22 14.37
C ALA A 327 6.58 -1.98 15.21
N ASP A 328 7.59 -2.84 15.03
CA ASP A 328 8.95 -2.59 15.55
C ASP A 328 9.81 -1.98 14.45
N TRP A 329 10.86 -1.26 14.84
CA TRP A 329 11.86 -0.76 13.89
C TRP A 329 12.79 -1.90 13.46
N ALA A 330 13.13 -1.95 12.18
CA ALA A 330 13.94 -3.03 11.62
C ALA A 330 15.38 -2.98 12.18
N ARG A 331 15.91 -4.11 12.66
CA ARG A 331 17.31 -4.18 13.13
C ARG A 331 18.29 -4.27 11.95
N LEU A 332 18.31 -3.23 11.11
CA LEU A 332 19.19 -3.16 9.94
C LEU A 332 20.68 -3.25 10.38
N PRO A 333 21.53 -4.00 9.64
CA PRO A 333 22.94 -4.12 9.98
C PRO A 333 23.63 -2.76 10.01
N HIS A 334 24.55 -2.56 10.96
CA HIS A 334 25.25 -1.29 11.14
C HIS A 334 26.02 -0.88 9.86
N ASP A 335 26.63 -1.85 9.16
CA ASP A 335 27.33 -1.60 7.90
C ASP A 335 26.38 -1.12 6.79
N LEU A 336 25.14 -1.62 6.77
CA LEU A 336 24.11 -1.15 5.82
C LEU A 336 23.71 0.29 6.14
N LEU A 337 23.45 0.59 7.42
CA LEU A 337 23.14 1.96 7.88
C LEU A 337 24.27 2.94 7.52
N GLN A 338 25.53 2.52 7.71
CA GLN A 338 26.69 3.32 7.36
C GLN A 338 26.76 3.58 5.84
N ARG A 339 26.52 2.57 5.00
CA ARG A 339 26.51 2.75 3.53
C ARG A 339 25.43 3.72 3.09
N ILE A 340 24.20 3.54 3.56
CA ILE A 340 23.08 4.44 3.27
C ILE A 340 23.43 5.87 3.68
N ALA A 341 23.88 6.06 4.92
CA ALA A 341 24.24 7.38 5.44
C ALA A 341 25.36 8.04 4.61
N SER A 342 26.39 7.27 4.26
CA SER A 342 27.53 7.77 3.49
C SER A 342 27.13 8.19 2.08
N ARG A 343 26.33 7.37 1.39
CA ARG A 343 25.85 7.68 0.04
C ARG A 343 24.93 8.88 0.03
N ILE A 344 23.95 8.95 0.93
CA ILE A 344 23.03 10.11 1.02
C ILE A 344 23.82 11.42 1.25
N VAL A 345 24.77 11.45 2.18
CA VAL A 345 25.55 12.67 2.47
C VAL A 345 26.47 13.09 1.31
N ASN A 346 27.04 12.12 0.57
CA ASN A 346 27.98 12.41 -0.51
C ASN A 346 27.31 12.69 -1.86
N GLU A 347 26.17 12.05 -2.14
CA GLU A 347 25.51 12.06 -3.45
C GLU A 347 24.33 13.02 -3.51
N VAL A 348 23.71 13.39 -2.37
CA VAL A 348 22.49 14.22 -2.34
C VAL A 348 22.82 15.64 -1.83
N PRO A 349 22.87 16.65 -2.72
CA PRO A 349 23.08 18.03 -2.31
C PRO A 349 22.02 18.48 -1.29
N GLY A 350 22.47 19.21 -0.26
CA GLY A 350 21.57 19.77 0.75
C GLY A 350 21.32 18.90 1.97
N ILE A 351 21.73 17.61 1.97
CA ILE A 351 21.72 16.76 3.17
C ILE A 351 23.15 16.62 3.70
N ASN A 352 23.32 16.75 5.02
CA ASN A 352 24.64 16.54 5.66
C ASN A 352 24.59 15.68 6.93
N ARG A 353 23.40 15.15 7.25
CA ARG A 353 23.16 14.34 8.42
C ARG A 353 22.10 13.31 8.10
N VAL A 354 22.38 12.07 8.49
CA VAL A 354 21.41 10.97 8.42
C VAL A 354 21.24 10.42 9.83
N VAL A 355 19.99 10.17 10.22
CA VAL A 355 19.61 9.53 11.48
C VAL A 355 18.71 8.33 11.19
N TYR A 356 18.59 7.41 12.14
CA TYR A 356 17.73 6.24 12.02
C TYR A 356 16.67 6.24 13.12
N ASP A 357 15.39 6.11 12.74
CA ASP A 357 14.28 6.12 13.68
C ASP A 357 14.07 4.74 14.32
N ILE A 358 14.44 4.67 15.60
CA ILE A 358 14.38 3.48 16.46
C ILE A 358 13.13 3.45 17.37
N THR A 359 12.07 4.17 17.01
CA THR A 359 10.83 4.26 17.81
C THR A 359 9.79 3.26 17.30
N GLN A 360 9.32 2.37 18.18
CA GLN A 360 8.25 1.43 17.87
C GLN A 360 6.86 2.10 17.81
N LYS A 361 5.91 1.44 17.13
CA LYS A 361 4.48 1.74 17.16
C LYS A 361 3.76 0.72 18.05
N PRO A 362 3.16 1.12 19.18
CA PRO A 362 3.24 2.43 19.87
C PRO A 362 4.57 2.63 20.64
N PRO A 363 4.97 3.88 21.00
CA PRO A 363 4.15 5.11 21.09
C PRO A 363 4.11 5.97 19.83
N ALA A 364 4.97 5.73 18.84
CA ALA A 364 5.00 6.51 17.60
C ALA A 364 4.06 5.90 16.53
N THR A 365 3.99 6.55 15.37
CA THR A 365 3.41 6.01 14.13
C THR A 365 4.49 5.51 13.18
N ILE A 366 4.09 4.90 12.05
CA ILE A 366 5.06 4.48 11.02
C ILE A 366 5.56 5.71 10.26
N GLU A 367 4.64 6.49 9.67
CA GLU A 367 4.92 7.79 9.06
C GLU A 367 5.11 8.86 10.15
N TRP A 368 5.82 9.94 9.80
CA TRP A 368 6.13 11.06 10.73
C TRP A 368 5.05 12.14 10.79
N GLU A 369 4.15 12.16 9.79
CA GLU A 369 3.03 13.09 9.63
C GLU A 369 1.82 12.38 9.02
#